data_AF-A0A957BMS3-F1
#
_entry.id   AF-A0A957BMS3-F1
#
_cell.length_a   1.000
_cell.length_b   1.000
_cell.length_c   1.000
_cell.angle_alpha   90.00
_cell.angle_beta   90.00
_cell.angle_gamma   90.00
#
_symmetry.space_group_name_H-M   'P 1'
#
loop_
_entity.id
_entity.type
_entity.pdbx_description
1 polymer ?
#
loop_
_entity_poly.entity_id
_entity_poly.type
_entity_poly.pdbx_seq_one_letter_code
_entity_poly.pdbx_strand_id
1 'polypeptide(L)'
;MLRLLWQEIGFRRSAIIGWGLGLCFFPLVYIGIYPSVADQMAGFADLEIYKAMGMSIGTFPDWVGSILIIFMPLVAAIYGIINGTGTLAGEEEDGRLEMIVTLPLPRWQIVTAKALAFVVSSILIFLVVSLVSMGVFLGIESQIETEMVGLDMFRTVMMTWPLVFAMGMLGMFLGAFCANRRFASMVAAAVLVVSYFGSNLSA
;
A
#
# COMPACT_ATOMS: atom_id res chain seq x y z
N MET A 1 -6.05 -9.29 -26.07
CA MET A 1 -5.62 -9.27 -24.65
C MET A 1 -4.43 -8.34 -24.38
N LEU A 2 -3.24 -8.52 -24.99
CA LEU A 2 -2.05 -7.69 -24.70
C LEU A 2 -2.23 -6.19 -24.95
N ARG A 3 -2.88 -5.81 -26.05
CA ARG A 3 -3.17 -4.38 -26.34
C ARG A 3 -4.07 -3.74 -25.28
N LEU A 4 -5.09 -4.46 -24.81
CA LEU A 4 -5.98 -4.01 -23.73
C LEU A 4 -5.19 -3.83 -22.43
N LEU A 5 -4.33 -4.79 -22.08
CA LEU A 5 -3.47 -4.70 -20.88
C LEU A 5 -2.59 -3.43 -20.89
N TRP A 6 -1.91 -3.15 -22.01
CA TRP A 6 -1.09 -1.95 -22.14
C TRP A 6 -1.90 -0.66 -22.03
N GLN A 7 -3.10 -0.65 -22.61
CA GLN A 7 -4.00 0.49 -22.54
C GLN A 7 -4.47 0.74 -21.09
N GLU A 8 -4.83 -0.33 -20.37
CA GLU A 8 -5.22 -0.27 -18.95
C GLU A 8 -4.09 0.27 -18.07
N ILE A 9 -2.85 -0.17 -18.29
CA ILE A 9 -1.68 0.38 -17.59
C ILE A 9 -1.51 1.87 -17.91
N GLY A 10 -1.67 2.25 -19.19
CA GLY A 10 -1.62 3.64 -19.63
C GLY A 10 -2.66 4.52 -18.95
N PHE A 11 -3.89 4.03 -18.75
CA PHE A 11 -4.93 4.75 -18.02
C PHE A 11 -4.61 4.92 -16.54
N ARG A 12 -3.91 3.96 -15.94
CA ARG A 12 -3.50 4.00 -14.53
C ARG A 12 -2.29 4.89 -14.27
N ARG A 13 -1.66 5.49 -15.29
CA ARG A 13 -0.45 6.32 -15.12
C ARG A 13 -0.60 7.43 -14.07
N SER A 14 -1.75 8.10 -14.02
CA SER A 14 -2.01 9.18 -13.06
C SER A 14 -2.11 8.63 -11.64
N ALA A 15 -2.75 7.47 -11.47
CA ALA A 15 -2.79 6.76 -10.20
C ALA A 15 -1.40 6.27 -9.80
N ILE A 16 -0.59 5.74 -10.73
CA ILE A 16 0.79 5.29 -10.47
C ILE A 16 1.65 6.44 -9.99
N ILE A 17 1.58 7.60 -10.66
CA ILE A 17 2.37 8.78 -10.28
C ILE A 17 1.86 9.36 -8.95
N GLY A 18 0.55 9.58 -8.83
CA GLY A 18 -0.04 10.20 -7.64
C GLY A 18 0.16 9.36 -6.37
N TRP A 19 -0.18 8.07 -6.42
CA TRP A 19 0.00 7.16 -5.29
C TRP A 19 1.46 6.79 -5.08
N GLY A 20 2.28 6.68 -6.14
CA GLY A 20 3.72 6.47 -6.01
C GLY A 20 4.38 7.61 -5.25
N LEU A 21 4.12 8.86 -5.63
CA LEU A 21 4.66 10.03 -4.92
C LEU A 21 4.12 10.13 -3.48
N GLY A 22 2.82 9.92 -3.29
CA GLY A 22 2.20 9.97 -1.96
C GLY A 22 2.71 8.89 -1.01
N LEU A 23 2.97 7.67 -1.50
CA LEU A 23 3.55 6.60 -0.69
C LEU A 23 5.05 6.79 -0.48
N CYS A 24 5.80 7.34 -1.43
CA CYS A 24 7.22 7.69 -1.26
C CYS A 24 7.43 8.75 -0.18
N PHE A 25 6.45 9.62 0.07
CA PHE A 25 6.49 10.61 1.15
C PHE A 25 6.73 9.96 2.52
N PHE A 26 6.16 8.78 2.78
CA PHE A 26 6.31 8.08 4.05
C PHE A 26 7.78 7.74 4.39
N PRO A 27 8.51 6.93 3.59
CA PRO A 27 9.89 6.65 3.89
C PRO A 27 10.77 7.90 3.83
N LEU A 28 10.51 8.85 2.93
CA LEU A 28 11.27 10.11 2.85
C LEU A 28 11.24 10.88 4.17
N VAL A 29 10.06 11.03 4.77
CA VAL A 29 9.91 11.76 6.02
C VAL A 29 10.30 10.91 7.22
N TYR A 30 9.73 9.71 7.36
CA TYR A 30 9.89 8.92 8.57
C TYR A 30 11.28 8.32 8.73
N ILE A 31 11.89 7.81 7.65
CA ILE A 31 13.27 7.32 7.73
C ILE A 31 14.20 8.52 7.81
N GLY A 32 14.01 9.52 6.93
CA GLY A 32 14.89 10.69 6.83
C GLY A 32 14.96 11.54 8.11
N ILE A 33 13.89 11.66 8.88
CA ILE A 33 13.86 12.47 10.11
C ILE A 33 14.48 11.77 11.31
N TYR A 34 14.64 10.44 11.27
CA TYR A 34 15.04 9.64 12.43
C TYR A 34 16.30 10.17 13.15
N PRO A 35 17.41 10.51 12.47
CA PRO A 35 18.62 11.01 13.14
C PRO A 35 18.37 12.27 14.00
N SER A 36 17.43 13.13 13.61
CA SER A 36 17.10 14.36 14.35
C SER A 36 16.25 14.12 15.59
N VAL A 37 15.56 12.98 15.68
CA VAL A 37 14.69 12.61 16.79
C VAL A 37 15.24 11.45 17.62
N ALA A 38 16.33 10.82 17.19
CA ALA A 38 16.90 9.63 17.81
C ALA A 38 17.17 9.84 19.32
N ASP A 39 17.83 10.94 19.70
CA ASP A 39 18.13 11.24 21.11
C ASP A 39 16.86 11.45 21.95
N GLN A 40 15.82 12.05 21.37
CA GLN A 40 14.53 12.25 22.04
C GLN A 40 13.82 10.91 22.23
N MET A 41 13.86 10.03 21.23
CA MET A 41 13.27 8.69 21.28
C MET A 41 13.98 7.79 22.30
N ALA A 42 15.31 7.85 22.36
CA ALA A 42 16.10 7.18 23.38
C ALA A 42 15.70 7.63 24.79
N GLY A 43 15.46 8.94 24.99
CA GLY A 43 14.96 9.46 26.26
C GLY A 43 13.57 8.95 26.66
N PHE A 44 12.69 8.63 25.70
CA PHE A 44 11.38 8.03 25.99
C PHE A 44 11.48 6.54 26.34
N ALA A 45 12.44 5.80 25.78
CA ALA A 45 12.66 4.39 26.07
C ALA A 45 13.01 4.13 27.55
N ASP A 46 13.51 5.15 28.26
CA ASP A 46 13.87 5.03 29.67
C ASP A 46 12.70 5.16 30.66
N LEU A 47 11.54 5.63 30.21
CA LEU A 47 10.37 5.75 31.07
C LEU A 47 9.84 4.38 31.52
N GLU A 48 9.57 4.23 32.82
CA GLU A 48 9.10 2.98 33.42
C GLU A 48 7.80 2.45 32.80
N ILE A 49 6.93 3.34 32.30
CA ILE A 49 5.70 2.96 31.61
C ILE A 49 5.98 2.09 30.37
N TYR A 50 6.99 2.43 29.56
CA TYR A 50 7.27 1.69 28.33
C TYR A 50 7.98 0.36 28.63
N LYS A 51 8.86 0.35 29.63
CA LYS A 51 9.49 -0.87 30.16
C LYS A 51 8.44 -1.83 30.76
N ALA A 52 7.47 -1.30 31.52
CA ALA A 52 6.38 -2.08 32.12
C ALA A 52 5.39 -2.63 31.07
N MET A 53 5.22 -1.94 29.94
CA MET A 53 4.42 -2.39 28.81
C MET A 53 5.19 -3.34 27.86
N GLY A 54 6.47 -3.61 28.12
CA GLY A 54 7.30 -4.48 27.27
C GLY A 54 7.57 -3.90 25.87
N MET A 55 7.41 -2.59 25.67
CA MET A 55 7.64 -1.93 24.39
C MET A 55 9.07 -1.38 24.32
N SER A 56 9.83 -1.76 23.29
CA SER A 56 11.04 -1.02 22.88
C SER A 56 10.64 0.05 21.86
N ILE A 57 10.98 1.30 22.14
CA ILE A 57 10.66 2.47 21.30
C ILE A 57 11.87 3.41 21.11
N GLY A 58 13.07 2.93 21.47
CA GLY A 58 14.29 3.75 21.46
C GLY A 58 15.22 3.48 20.29
N THR A 59 14.98 2.42 19.52
CA THR A 59 15.88 2.00 18.45
C THR A 59 15.31 2.25 17.06
N PHE A 60 16.17 2.28 16.05
CA PHE A 60 15.75 2.46 14.67
C PHE A 60 14.81 1.35 14.17
N PRO A 61 15.05 0.06 14.46
CA PRO A 61 14.07 -1.01 14.20
C PRO A 61 12.70 -0.75 14.81
N ASP A 62 12.63 -0.28 16.05
CA ASP A 62 11.36 0.03 16.72
C ASP A 62 10.65 1.19 16.04
N TRP A 63 11.39 2.23 15.64
CA TRP A 63 10.85 3.37 14.91
C TRP A 63 10.24 2.97 13.57
N VAL A 64 10.97 2.19 12.77
CA VAL A 64 10.48 1.66 11.50
C VAL A 64 9.28 0.75 11.73
N GLY A 65 9.33 -0.12 12.74
CA GLY A 65 8.25 -1.03 13.10
C GLY A 65 6.97 -0.32 13.55
N SER A 66 7.10 0.75 14.33
CA SER A 66 5.95 1.45 14.90
C SER A 66 5.10 2.19 13.85
N ILE A 67 5.72 2.67 12.77
CA ILE A 67 5.03 3.56 11.82
C ILE A 67 4.97 2.99 10.41
N LEU A 68 6.08 2.47 9.87
CA LEU A 68 6.08 1.93 8.52
C LEU A 68 5.37 0.58 8.43
N ILE A 69 5.34 -0.22 9.50
CA ILE A 69 4.63 -1.51 9.50
C ILE A 69 3.16 -1.36 9.89
N ILE A 70 2.79 -0.29 10.61
CA ILE A 70 1.42 -0.08 11.06
C ILE A 70 0.61 0.80 10.09
N PHE A 71 1.09 2.01 9.80
CA PHE A 71 0.32 2.99 9.04
C PHE A 71 0.44 2.81 7.52
N MET A 72 1.64 2.48 7.03
CA MET A 72 1.86 2.35 5.59
C MET A 72 0.95 1.26 4.97
N PRO A 73 0.77 0.07 5.57
CA PRO A 73 -0.13 -0.93 5.03
C PRO A 73 -1.59 -0.51 5.02
N LEU A 74 -2.02 0.28 6.01
CA LEU A 74 -3.38 0.77 6.07
C LEU A 74 -3.66 1.77 4.93
N VAL A 75 -2.76 2.73 4.71
CA VAL A 75 -2.87 3.68 3.59
C VAL A 75 -2.76 2.98 2.24
N ALA A 76 -1.85 2.02 2.13
CA ALA A 76 -1.69 1.17 0.96
C ALA A 76 -2.95 0.32 0.67
N ALA A 77 -3.60 -0.20 1.69
CA ALA A 77 -4.85 -0.95 1.54
C ALA A 77 -5.97 -0.06 0.99
N ILE A 78 -6.04 1.20 1.42
CA ILE A 78 -6.98 2.19 0.86
C ILE A 78 -6.74 2.37 -0.65
N TYR A 79 -5.48 2.47 -1.09
CA TYR A 79 -5.15 2.46 -2.53
C TYR A 79 -5.73 1.23 -3.24
N GLY A 80 -5.51 0.04 -2.65
CA GLY A 80 -6.03 -1.23 -3.16
C GLY A 80 -7.55 -1.20 -3.31
N ILE A 81 -8.27 -0.77 -2.28
CA ILE A 81 -9.73 -0.66 -2.29
C ILE A 81 -10.20 0.31 -3.38
N ILE A 82 -9.70 1.55 -3.39
CA ILE A 82 -10.16 2.61 -4.30
C ILE A 82 -9.94 2.22 -5.77
N ASN A 83 -8.79 1.63 -6.08
CA ASN A 83 -8.44 1.24 -7.44
C ASN A 83 -9.08 -0.09 -7.83
N GLY A 84 -9.23 -1.02 -6.88
CA GLY A 84 -9.91 -2.31 -7.10
C GLY A 84 -11.38 -2.11 -7.44
N THR A 85 -12.13 -1.39 -6.60
CA THR A 85 -13.56 -1.12 -6.83
C THR A 85 -13.79 -0.22 -8.04
N GLY A 86 -12.88 0.71 -8.32
CA GLY A 86 -12.93 1.58 -9.49
C GLY A 86 -12.72 0.86 -10.82
N THR A 87 -12.13 -0.34 -10.82
CA THR A 87 -11.76 -1.06 -12.05
C THR A 87 -12.97 -1.63 -12.80
N LEU A 88 -14.03 -2.01 -12.08
CA LEU A 88 -15.27 -2.53 -12.66
C LEU A 88 -16.40 -1.52 -12.45
N ALA A 89 -16.95 -1.42 -11.24
CA ALA A 89 -18.06 -0.51 -10.93
C ALA A 89 -17.76 0.96 -11.28
N GLY A 90 -16.52 1.42 -11.08
CA GLY A 90 -16.14 2.79 -11.47
C GLY A 90 -16.14 3.02 -12.98
N GLU A 91 -15.61 2.08 -13.76
CA GLU A 91 -15.63 2.19 -15.22
C GLU A 91 -17.02 1.99 -15.83
N GLU A 92 -17.90 1.25 -15.13
CA GLU A 92 -19.31 1.13 -15.47
C GLU A 92 -20.04 2.46 -15.26
N GLU A 93 -19.86 3.10 -14.10
CA GLU A 93 -20.39 4.44 -13.82
C GLU A 93 -19.91 5.50 -14.82
N ASP A 94 -18.64 5.41 -15.26
CA ASP A 94 -18.05 6.31 -16.26
C ASP A 94 -18.45 5.96 -17.71
N GLY A 95 -19.24 4.89 -17.93
CA GLY A 95 -19.62 4.39 -19.26
C GLY A 95 -18.49 3.77 -20.08
N ARG A 96 -17.28 3.66 -19.52
CA ARG A 96 -16.11 3.06 -20.19
C ARG A 96 -16.22 1.55 -20.32
N LEU A 97 -16.80 0.89 -19.32
CA LEU A 97 -16.91 -0.57 -19.33
C LEU A 97 -17.81 -1.04 -20.48
N GLU A 98 -18.90 -0.31 -20.77
CA GLU A 98 -19.79 -0.59 -21.90
C GLU A 98 -19.03 -0.58 -23.23
N MET A 99 -18.17 0.44 -23.43
CA MET A 99 -17.32 0.51 -24.62
C MET A 99 -16.33 -0.65 -24.70
N ILE A 100 -15.69 -1.03 -23.60
CA ILE A 100 -14.69 -2.12 -23.58
C ILE A 100 -15.34 -3.48 -23.87
N VAL A 101 -16.57 -3.71 -23.40
CA VAL A 101 -17.29 -4.97 -23.61
C VAL A 101 -17.77 -5.14 -25.06
N THR A 102 -17.82 -4.06 -25.85
CA THR A 102 -18.08 -4.17 -27.31
C THR A 102 -16.92 -4.78 -28.09
N LEU A 103 -15.71 -4.85 -27.49
CA LEU A 103 -14.59 -5.52 -28.12
C LEU A 103 -14.90 -7.00 -28.34
N PRO A 104 -14.42 -7.63 -29.42
CA PRO A 104 -14.61 -9.05 -29.71
C PRO A 104 -13.71 -9.92 -28.81
N LEU A 105 -13.84 -9.74 -27.49
CA LEU A 105 -13.10 -10.45 -26.45
C LEU A 105 -14.12 -11.08 -25.48
N PRO A 106 -13.88 -12.32 -25.02
CA PRO A 106 -14.73 -12.92 -24.01
C PRO A 106 -14.59 -12.16 -22.68
N ARG A 107 -15.69 -12.06 -21.90
CA ARG A 107 -15.76 -11.27 -20.66
C ARG A 107 -14.65 -11.62 -19.66
N TRP A 108 -14.29 -12.90 -19.53
CA TRP A 108 -13.23 -13.32 -18.62
C TRP A 108 -11.86 -12.72 -19.00
N GLN A 109 -11.54 -12.58 -20.30
CA GLN A 109 -10.28 -11.96 -20.72
C GLN A 109 -10.21 -10.49 -20.38
N ILE A 110 -11.35 -9.78 -20.39
CA ILE A 110 -11.42 -8.37 -20.00
C ILE A 110 -11.11 -8.25 -18.51
N VAL A 111 -11.77 -9.06 -17.68
CA VAL A 111 -11.54 -9.08 -16.22
C VAL A 111 -10.09 -9.46 -15.89
N THR A 112 -9.55 -10.50 -16.53
CA THR A 112 -8.15 -10.91 -16.34
C THR A 112 -7.17 -9.81 -16.77
N ALA A 113 -7.39 -9.15 -17.91
CA ALA A 113 -6.53 -8.06 -18.35
C ALA A 113 -6.53 -6.89 -17.36
N LYS A 114 -7.70 -6.53 -16.82
CA LYS A 114 -7.85 -5.47 -15.82
C LYS A 114 -7.19 -5.83 -14.48
N ALA A 115 -7.36 -7.08 -14.03
CA ALA A 115 -6.72 -7.58 -12.81
C ALA A 115 -5.19 -7.58 -12.96
N LEU A 116 -4.67 -8.05 -14.09
CA LEU A 116 -3.24 -8.01 -14.39
C LEU A 116 -2.71 -6.58 -14.48
N ALA A 117 -3.46 -5.64 -15.09
CA ALA A 117 -3.08 -4.24 -15.13
C ALA A 117 -2.97 -3.63 -13.73
N PHE A 118 -3.92 -3.94 -12.84
CA PHE A 118 -3.87 -3.54 -11.44
C PHE A 118 -2.66 -4.14 -10.70
N VAL A 119 -2.40 -5.44 -10.87
CA VAL A 119 -1.25 -6.14 -10.28
C VAL A 119 0.07 -5.51 -10.73
N VAL A 120 0.27 -5.34 -12.03
CA VAL A 120 1.50 -4.74 -12.58
C VAL A 120 1.66 -3.29 -12.10
N SER A 121 0.58 -2.50 -12.12
CA SER A 121 0.62 -1.11 -11.67
C SER A 121 0.96 -0.99 -10.19
N SER A 122 0.35 -1.84 -9.34
CA SER A 122 0.63 -1.85 -7.91
C SER A 122 2.04 -2.32 -7.60
N ILE A 123 2.53 -3.40 -8.24
CA ILE A 123 3.92 -3.84 -8.08
C ILE A 123 4.89 -2.73 -8.46
N LEU A 124 4.65 -2.03 -9.56
CA LEU A 124 5.50 -0.93 -10.01
C LEU A 124 5.56 0.21 -8.96
N ILE A 125 4.41 0.61 -8.40
CA ILE A 125 4.34 1.61 -7.34
C ILE A 125 5.17 1.15 -6.14
N PHE A 126 4.92 -0.06 -5.62
CA PHE A 126 5.64 -0.56 -4.45
C PHE A 126 7.13 -0.72 -4.72
N LEU A 127 7.53 -1.07 -5.95
CA LEU A 127 8.93 -1.19 -6.33
C LEU A 127 9.63 0.16 -6.23
N VAL A 128 9.01 1.21 -6.76
CA VAL A 128 9.53 2.58 -6.64
C VAL A 128 9.61 3.01 -5.17
N VAL A 129 8.54 2.82 -4.39
CA VAL A 129 8.53 3.20 -2.95
C VAL A 129 9.58 2.44 -2.16
N SER A 130 9.79 1.15 -2.45
CA SER A 130 10.79 0.31 -1.78
C SER A 130 12.21 0.73 -2.14
N LEU A 131 12.46 1.12 -3.39
CA LEU A 131 13.75 1.68 -3.81
C LEU A 131 14.01 3.05 -3.15
N VAL A 132 12.99 3.90 -3.03
CA VAL A 132 13.10 5.17 -2.31
C VAL A 132 13.40 4.92 -0.83
N SER A 133 12.69 4.00 -0.18
CA SER A 133 12.93 3.60 1.20
C SER A 133 14.38 3.14 1.44
N MET A 134 14.88 2.25 0.57
CA MET A 134 16.27 1.82 0.59
C MET A 134 17.24 2.99 0.37
N GLY A 135 16.98 3.85 -0.61
CA GLY A 135 17.85 4.98 -0.93
C GLY A 135 17.93 6.01 0.20
N VAL A 136 16.80 6.30 0.86
CA VAL A 136 16.76 7.20 2.02
C VAL A 136 17.54 6.62 3.18
N PHE A 137 17.36 5.32 3.46
CA PHE A 137 18.12 4.64 4.51
C PHE A 137 19.63 4.68 4.27
N LEU A 138 20.08 4.33 3.06
CA LEU A 138 21.51 4.39 2.70
C LEU A 138 22.09 5.80 2.83
N GLY A 139 21.26 6.85 2.67
CA GLY A 139 21.67 8.24 2.85
C GLY A 139 21.91 8.64 4.31
N ILE A 140 21.33 7.91 5.27
CA ILE A 140 21.41 8.21 6.71
C ILE A 140 22.05 7.09 7.54
N GLU A 141 22.37 5.95 6.93
CA GLU A 141 22.92 4.76 7.60
C GLU A 141 24.17 5.09 8.44
N SER A 142 25.04 5.98 7.97
CA SER A 142 26.23 6.43 8.72
C SER A 142 25.94 7.25 9.97
N GLN A 143 24.70 7.72 10.16
CA GLN A 143 24.26 8.53 11.28
C GLN A 143 23.45 7.72 12.31
N ILE A 144 23.23 6.42 12.05
CA ILE A 144 22.34 5.57 12.85
C ILE A 144 23.10 4.32 13.31
N GLU A 145 22.98 3.98 14.59
CA GLU A 145 23.42 2.67 15.10
C GLU A 145 22.31 1.63 14.84
N THR A 146 22.53 0.75 13.86
CA THR A 146 21.59 -0.31 13.49
C THR A 146 22.30 -1.48 12.81
N GLU A 147 21.81 -2.70 13.03
CA GLU A 147 22.24 -3.91 12.29
C GLU A 147 21.47 -4.08 10.96
N MET A 148 20.36 -3.37 10.79
CA MET A 148 19.56 -3.43 9.56
C MET A 148 20.31 -2.85 8.37
N VAL A 149 20.09 -3.44 7.20
CA VAL A 149 20.69 -3.01 5.93
C VAL A 149 19.60 -2.42 5.03
N GLY A 150 19.97 -1.63 4.00
CA GLY A 150 19.00 -1.06 3.06
C GLY A 150 18.05 -2.08 2.40
N LEU A 151 18.48 -3.34 2.27
CA LEU A 151 17.62 -4.42 1.77
C LEU A 151 16.44 -4.73 2.73
N ASP A 152 16.61 -4.54 4.03
CA ASP A 152 15.54 -4.75 5.01
C ASP A 152 14.46 -3.67 4.87
N MET A 153 14.86 -2.43 4.57
CA MET A 153 13.93 -1.34 4.26
C MET A 153 13.15 -1.60 2.96
N PHE A 154 13.82 -2.13 1.94
CA PHE A 154 13.16 -2.57 0.71
C PHE A 154 12.14 -3.67 0.99
N ARG A 155 12.52 -4.72 1.74
CA ARG A 155 11.66 -5.86 2.08
C ARG A 155 10.46 -5.44 2.90
N THR A 156 10.66 -4.59 3.90
CA THR A 156 9.59 -4.10 4.79
C THR A 156 8.48 -3.41 3.98
N VAL A 157 8.85 -2.52 3.05
CA VAL A 157 7.88 -1.85 2.17
C VAL A 157 7.24 -2.86 1.21
N MET A 158 8.01 -3.76 0.61
CA MET A 158 7.48 -4.78 -0.31
C MET A 158 6.50 -5.75 0.34
N MET A 159 6.71 -6.11 1.60
CA MET A 159 5.82 -7.00 2.37
C MET A 159 4.42 -6.42 2.59
N THR A 160 4.22 -5.13 2.29
CA THR A 160 2.89 -4.50 2.30
C THR A 160 2.06 -4.86 1.06
N TRP A 161 2.70 -5.19 -0.06
CA TRP A 161 2.03 -5.42 -1.34
C TRP A 161 0.97 -6.54 -1.31
N PRO A 162 1.17 -7.71 -0.63
CA PRO A 162 0.15 -8.75 -0.55
C PRO A 162 -1.19 -8.27 0.03
N LEU A 163 -1.16 -7.35 1.00
CA LEU A 163 -2.39 -6.76 1.55
C LEU A 163 -3.12 -5.91 0.49
N VAL A 164 -2.37 -5.11 -0.26
CA VAL A 164 -2.90 -4.30 -1.36
C VAL A 164 -3.50 -5.16 -2.46
N PHE A 165 -2.81 -6.26 -2.79
CA PHE A 165 -3.30 -7.25 -3.73
C PHE A 165 -4.63 -7.84 -3.26
N ALA A 166 -4.70 -8.32 -2.02
CA ALA A 166 -5.91 -8.91 -1.45
C ALA A 166 -7.08 -7.92 -1.44
N MET A 167 -6.85 -6.70 -0.96
CA MET A 167 -7.89 -5.66 -0.89
C MET A 167 -8.31 -5.16 -2.28
N GLY A 168 -7.38 -5.10 -3.23
CA GLY A 168 -7.69 -4.75 -4.62
C GLY A 168 -8.51 -5.80 -5.33
N MET A 169 -8.19 -7.08 -5.15
CA MET A 169 -8.98 -8.19 -5.71
C MET A 169 -10.36 -8.30 -5.06
N LEU A 170 -10.44 -8.09 -3.75
CA LEU A 170 -11.72 -7.98 -3.04
C LEU A 170 -12.53 -6.79 -3.55
N GLY A 171 -11.89 -5.64 -3.79
CA GLY A 171 -12.53 -4.47 -4.39
C GLY A 171 -13.07 -4.75 -5.80
N MET A 172 -12.31 -5.44 -6.65
CA MET A 172 -12.78 -5.86 -7.98
C MET A 172 -13.94 -6.85 -7.87
N PHE A 173 -13.84 -7.84 -6.98
CA PHE A 173 -14.91 -8.80 -6.74
C PHE A 173 -16.20 -8.08 -6.33
N LEU A 174 -16.15 -7.22 -5.32
CA LEU A 174 -17.31 -6.44 -4.87
C LEU A 174 -17.82 -5.50 -5.97
N GLY A 175 -16.93 -4.90 -6.76
CA GLY A 175 -17.27 -4.07 -7.90
C GLY A 175 -17.98 -4.81 -9.03
N ALA A 176 -17.97 -6.14 -9.06
CA ALA A 176 -18.75 -6.94 -10.02
C ALA A 176 -20.18 -7.25 -9.55
N PHE A 177 -20.44 -7.17 -8.23
CA PHE A 177 -21.73 -7.53 -7.63
C PHE A 177 -22.50 -6.35 -7.04
N CYS A 178 -21.81 -5.26 -6.70
CA CYS A 178 -22.41 -4.07 -6.10
C CYS A 178 -22.93 -3.11 -7.17
N ALA A 179 -24.04 -2.44 -6.87
CA ALA A 179 -24.69 -1.51 -7.81
C ALA A 179 -23.91 -0.21 -8.07
N ASN A 180 -23.00 0.18 -7.18
CA ASN A 180 -22.17 1.36 -7.34
C ASN A 180 -20.79 1.18 -6.67
N ARG A 181 -19.82 1.94 -7.15
CA ARG A 181 -18.42 1.92 -6.68
C ARG A 181 -18.32 2.32 -5.21
N ARG A 182 -19.16 3.26 -4.78
CA ARG A 182 -19.15 3.77 -3.39
C ARG A 182 -19.49 2.68 -2.39
N PHE A 183 -20.56 1.93 -2.64
CA PHE A 183 -20.99 0.83 -1.78
C PHE A 183 -19.96 -0.30 -1.75
N ALA A 184 -19.42 -0.70 -2.92
CA ALA A 184 -18.32 -1.68 -2.98
C ALA A 184 -17.12 -1.24 -2.12
N SER A 185 -16.76 0.04 -2.18
CA SER A 185 -15.65 0.62 -1.42
C SER A 185 -15.92 0.66 0.08
N MET A 186 -17.16 0.97 0.48
CA MET A 186 -17.58 0.95 1.88
C MET A 186 -17.50 -0.45 2.48
N VAL A 187 -17.97 -1.47 1.76
CA VAL A 187 -17.91 -2.86 2.22
C VAL A 187 -16.46 -3.32 2.35
N ALA A 188 -15.62 -3.03 1.35
CA ALA A 188 -14.19 -3.36 1.42
C ALA A 188 -13.46 -2.64 2.58
N ALA A 189 -13.78 -1.37 2.81
CA ALA A 189 -13.23 -0.60 3.93
C ALA A 189 -13.68 -1.15 5.28
N ALA A 190 -14.94 -1.56 5.42
CA ALA A 190 -15.43 -2.21 6.64
C ALA A 190 -14.68 -3.52 6.91
N VAL A 191 -14.42 -4.34 5.89
CA VAL A 191 -13.62 -5.57 6.01
C VAL A 191 -12.20 -5.24 6.49
N LEU A 192 -11.55 -4.23 5.91
CA LEU A 192 -10.21 -3.79 6.32
C LEU A 192 -10.18 -3.37 7.79
N VAL A 193 -11.11 -2.49 8.18
CA VAL A 193 -11.20 -1.94 9.55
C VAL A 193 -11.46 -3.05 10.56
N VAL A 194 -12.47 -3.90 10.31
CA VAL A 194 -12.80 -5.01 11.22
C VAL A 194 -11.64 -6.00 11.33
N SER A 195 -10.97 -6.32 10.23
CA SER A 195 -9.81 -7.23 10.25
C SER A 195 -8.65 -6.63 11.03
N TYR A 196 -8.35 -5.35 10.81
CA TYR A 196 -7.27 -4.64 11.49
C TYR A 196 -7.53 -4.51 12.99
N PHE A 197 -8.70 -4.04 13.41
CA PHE A 197 -9.02 -3.92 14.83
C PHE A 197 -9.19 -5.28 15.49
N GLY A 198 -9.77 -6.27 14.78
CA GLY A 198 -9.88 -7.64 15.27
C GLY A 198 -8.52 -8.26 15.57
N SER A 199 -7.53 -8.10 14.68
CA SER A 199 -6.19 -8.62 14.92
C SER A 199 -5.50 -7.92 16.09
N ASN A 200 -5.65 -6.59 16.21
CA ASN A 200 -5.04 -5.82 17.29
C ASN A 200 -5.70 -6.06 18.66
N LEU A 201 -6.99 -6.41 18.71
CA LEU A 201 -7.68 -6.75 19.96
C LEU A 201 -7.43 -8.18 20.43
N SER A 202 -7.01 -9.06 19.52
CA SER A 202 -6.70 -10.47 19.81
C SER A 202 -5.25 -10.71 20.24
N ALA A 203 -4.38 -9.71 20.06
CA ALA A 203 -2.97 -9.73 20.44
C ALA A 203 -2.79 -9.18 21.86
#